data_AF-A0A9N9K918-F1
#
_entry.id   AF-A0A9N9K918-F1
#
_cell.length_a   1.000
_cell.length_b   1.000
_cell.length_c   1.000
_cell.angle_alpha   90.00
_cell.angle_beta   90.00
_cell.angle_gamma   90.00
#
_symmetry.space_group_name_H-M   'P 1'
#
loop_
_entity.id
_entity.type
_entity.pdbx_description
1 polymer ?
#
loop_
_entity_poly.entity_id
_entity_poly.type
_entity_poly.pdbx_seq_one_letter_code
_entity_poly.pdbx_strand_id
1 'polypeptide(L)'
;FNGTLCRSIAKCLRTSQSNWDQLIPSVLFAYRTLKHESTKYTPFYLVHGREAQLPIDVEFNDKENHSVLTYEEVLERRISSLIRTFTDVLIISSRNITSAQELQKERQKYLAKAHEYHENDIVLLYNSAKRQVHGQKFNPK
;
A
#
# COMPACT_ATOMS: atom_id res chain seq x y z
N PHE A 1 -7.48 -0.10 -4.48
CA PHE A 1 -7.27 0.57 -3.18
C PHE A 1 -8.22 0.06 -2.10
N ASN A 2 -9.54 0.26 -2.22
CA ASN A 2 -10.52 -0.11 -1.18
C ASN A 2 -10.38 -1.55 -0.67
N GLY A 3 -10.19 -2.53 -1.56
CA GLY A 3 -9.95 -3.91 -1.14
C GLY A 3 -8.69 -4.10 -0.28
N THR A 4 -7.62 -3.35 -0.53
CA THR A 4 -6.40 -3.37 0.30
C THR A 4 -6.66 -2.73 1.66
N LEU A 5 -7.36 -1.60 1.69
CA LEU A 5 -7.74 -0.92 2.93
C LEU A 5 -8.60 -1.83 3.82
N CYS A 6 -9.66 -2.43 3.27
CA CYS A 6 -10.52 -3.36 4.00
C CYS A 6 -9.73 -4.56 4.55
N ARG A 7 -8.81 -5.15 3.77
CA ARG A 7 -7.96 -6.26 4.22
C ARG A 7 -7.01 -5.85 5.35
N SER A 8 -6.38 -4.68 5.25
CA SER A 8 -5.49 -4.17 6.29
C SER A 8 -6.25 -3.91 7.59
N ILE A 9 -7.44 -3.29 7.51
CA ILE A 9 -8.32 -3.08 8.67
C ILE A 9 -8.75 -4.43 9.27
N ALA A 10 -9.19 -5.38 8.44
CA ALA A 10 -9.59 -6.71 8.89
C ALA A 10 -8.45 -7.46 9.62
N LYS A 11 -7.20 -7.28 9.18
CA LYS A 11 -6.01 -7.86 9.85
C LYS A 11 -5.75 -7.24 11.22
N CYS A 12 -6.02 -5.94 11.39
CA CYS A 12 -5.87 -5.24 12.66
C CYS A 12 -7.02 -5.51 13.66
N LEU A 13 -8.17 -5.98 13.20
CA LEU A 13 -9.39 -6.21 14.01
C LEU A 13 -9.39 -7.50 14.85
N ARG A 14 -8.21 -7.99 15.27
CA ARG A 14 -8.05 -9.29 15.93
C ARG A 14 -8.79 -9.44 17.27
N THR A 15 -9.14 -8.33 17.95
CA THR A 15 -9.59 -8.35 19.35
C THR A 15 -10.95 -7.68 19.61
N SER A 16 -11.35 -6.68 18.82
CA SER A 16 -12.69 -6.08 18.92
C SER A 16 -13.16 -5.56 17.57
N GLN A 17 -14.30 -6.06 17.09
CA GLN A 17 -14.86 -5.70 15.78
C GLN A 17 -15.51 -4.30 15.77
N SER A 18 -15.66 -3.64 16.93
CA SER A 18 -16.35 -2.34 17.04
C SER A 18 -15.49 -1.14 16.65
N ASN A 19 -14.16 -1.21 16.80
CA ASN A 19 -13.28 -0.02 16.75
C ASN A 19 -12.56 0.14 15.39
N TRP A 20 -13.15 -0.36 14.32
CA TRP A 20 -12.54 -0.34 12.98
C TRP A 20 -12.32 1.08 12.44
N ASP A 21 -13.18 2.02 12.82
CA ASP A 21 -13.14 3.43 12.49
C ASP A 21 -11.94 4.13 13.12
N GLN A 22 -11.61 3.77 14.37
CA GLN A 22 -10.43 4.27 15.08
C GLN A 22 -9.12 3.79 14.43
N LEU A 23 -9.15 2.67 13.72
CA LEU A 23 -7.98 2.12 13.01
C LEU A 23 -7.73 2.78 11.65
N ILE A 24 -8.72 3.47 11.07
CA ILE A 24 -8.59 4.08 9.73
C ILE A 24 -7.36 4.99 9.62
N PRO A 25 -7.13 5.95 10.55
CA PRO A 25 -5.98 6.84 10.45
C PRO A 25 -4.66 6.07 10.47
N SER A 26 -4.52 5.08 11.35
CA SER A 26 -3.31 4.26 11.46
C SER A 26 -3.05 3.42 10.21
N VAL A 27 -4.10 2.79 9.66
CA VAL A 27 -3.96 1.99 8.42
C VAL A 27 -3.65 2.90 7.23
N LEU A 28 -4.29 4.07 7.11
CA LEU A 28 -3.99 5.03 6.06
C LEU A 28 -2.57 5.57 6.17
N PHE A 29 -2.10 5.83 7.39
CA PHE A 29 -0.73 6.26 7.62
C PHE A 29 0.26 5.20 7.15
N ALA A 30 0.10 3.95 7.59
CA ALA A 30 0.92 2.83 7.13
C ALA A 30 0.85 2.68 5.59
N TYR A 31 -0.33 2.78 4.99
CA TYR A 31 -0.49 2.74 3.54
C TYR A 31 0.33 3.84 2.82
N ARG A 32 0.36 5.05 3.38
CA ARG A 32 1.07 6.20 2.79
C ARG A 32 2.58 6.12 2.95
N THR A 33 3.08 5.49 4.01
CA THR A 33 4.52 5.42 4.32
C THR A 33 5.18 4.12 3.85
N LEU A 34 4.41 3.09 3.48
CA LEU A 34 4.96 1.87 2.90
C LEU A 34 5.17 2.00 1.39
N LYS A 35 6.25 1.39 0.90
CA LYS A 35 6.55 1.30 -0.53
C LYS A 35 5.49 0.44 -1.23
N HIS A 36 4.86 1.03 -2.23
CA HIS A 36 3.84 0.36 -3.01
C HIS A 36 4.45 -0.50 -4.11
N GLU A 37 3.98 -1.74 -4.27
CA GLU A 37 4.50 -2.65 -5.29
C GLU A 37 4.26 -2.13 -6.72
N SER A 38 3.11 -1.49 -6.95
CA SER A 38 2.73 -0.95 -8.26
C SER A 38 3.52 0.29 -8.63
N THR A 39 3.84 1.17 -7.68
CA THR A 39 4.56 2.42 -7.97
C THR A 39 6.06 2.28 -7.77
N LYS A 40 6.50 1.34 -6.93
CA LYS A 40 7.84 1.19 -6.35
C LYS A 40 8.28 2.35 -5.44
N TYR A 41 7.38 3.25 -5.08
CA TYR A 41 7.62 4.37 -4.17
C TYR A 41 6.55 4.41 -3.07
N THR A 42 6.81 5.16 -2.00
CA THR A 42 5.76 5.42 -1.00
C THR A 42 4.77 6.44 -1.57
N PRO A 43 3.46 6.31 -1.29
CA PRO A 43 2.49 7.34 -1.70
C PRO A 43 2.83 8.72 -1.12
N PHE A 44 3.39 8.78 0.09
CA PHE A 44 3.81 10.03 0.71
C PHE A 44 4.93 10.71 -0.09
N TYR A 45 5.94 9.96 -0.54
CA TYR A 45 7.01 10.48 -1.39
C TYR A 45 6.48 11.05 -2.71
N LEU A 46 5.58 10.33 -3.38
CA LEU A 46 5.03 10.78 -4.67
C LEU A 46 4.21 12.07 -4.58
N VAL A 47 3.64 12.38 -3.41
CA VAL A 47 2.84 13.60 -3.19
C VAL A 47 3.70 14.75 -2.67
N HIS A 48 4.63 14.47 -1.75
CA HIS A 48 5.37 15.51 -1.03
C HIS A 48 6.84 15.65 -1.43
N GLY A 49 7.33 14.79 -2.33
CA GLY A 49 8.73 14.76 -2.77
C GLY A 49 9.73 14.44 -1.65
N ARG A 50 9.27 13.89 -0.53
CA ARG A 50 10.11 13.42 0.57
C ARG A 50 9.48 12.23 1.25
N GLU A 51 10.28 11.42 1.91
CA GLU A 51 9.75 10.37 2.77
C GLU A 51 9.14 10.95 4.05
N ALA A 52 8.16 10.23 4.61
CA ALA A 52 7.59 10.57 5.90
C ALA A 52 8.62 10.25 6.99
N GLN A 53 8.86 11.19 7.90
CA GLN A 53 9.72 10.95 9.05
C GLN A 53 8.86 10.40 10.18
N LEU A 54 9.11 9.15 10.56
CA LEU A 54 8.43 8.49 11.67
C LEU A 54 9.13 8.84 12.99
N PRO A 55 8.42 8.79 14.14
CA PRO A 55 9.06 8.92 15.44
C PRO A 55 10.20 7.92 15.65
N ILE A 56 10.00 6.68 15.18
CA ILE A 56 11.05 5.65 15.19
C ILE A 56 12.22 6.02 14.29
N ASP A 57 11.99 6.72 13.18
CA ASP A 57 13.11 7.17 12.36
C ASP A 57 13.93 8.17 13.15
N VAL A 58 13.31 9.13 13.87
CA VAL A 58 14.01 10.12 14.70
C VAL A 58 14.84 9.45 15.80
N GLU A 59 14.27 8.48 16.52
CA GLU A 59 14.95 7.77 17.62
C GLU A 59 16.12 6.91 17.15
N PHE A 60 16.08 6.41 15.91
CA PHE A 60 17.10 5.52 15.36
C PHE A 60 18.04 6.22 14.34
N ASN A 61 17.76 7.44 13.89
CA ASN A 61 18.61 8.19 12.94
C ASN A 61 19.85 8.84 13.56
N ASP A 62 20.20 8.51 14.81
CA ASP A 62 21.38 9.04 15.51
C ASP A 62 22.73 8.66 14.87
N LYS A 63 22.75 7.95 13.73
CA LYS A 63 23.97 7.33 13.19
C LYS A 63 24.48 7.80 11.83
N GLU A 64 23.87 8.79 11.19
CA GLU A 64 24.48 9.41 10.00
C GLU A 64 24.85 10.87 10.25
N ASN A 65 26.09 11.05 10.70
CA ASN A 65 26.94 12.22 10.44
C ASN A 65 26.30 13.58 10.76
N HIS A 66 26.42 14.00 12.02
CA HIS A 66 26.33 15.41 12.42
C HIS A 66 27.51 16.22 11.83
N SER A 67 27.64 16.29 10.51
CA SER A 67 27.99 17.59 9.93
C SER A 67 26.78 18.46 10.22
N VAL A 68 26.93 19.44 11.11
CA VAL A 68 25.89 20.43 11.44
C VAL A 68 25.64 21.24 10.17
N LEU A 69 24.89 20.65 9.23
CA LEU A 69 24.41 21.36 8.07
C LEU A 69 23.38 22.35 8.58
N THR A 70 23.56 23.59 8.16
CA THR A 70 22.53 24.60 8.36
C THR A 70 21.25 24.17 7.65
N TYR A 71 20.11 24.63 8.17
CA TYR A 71 18.81 24.37 7.55
C TYR A 71 18.80 24.75 6.06
N GLU A 72 19.52 25.80 5.70
CA GLU A 72 19.66 26.32 4.34
C GLU A 72 20.34 25.30 3.41
N GLU A 73 21.47 24.72 3.82
CA GLU A 73 22.18 23.69 3.02
C GLU A 73 21.33 22.43 2.80
N VAL A 74 20.56 22.01 3.82
CA VAL A 74 19.63 20.88 3.70
C VAL A 74 18.52 21.18 2.70
N LEU A 75 17.98 22.41 2.75
CA LEU A 75 16.93 22.86 1.85
C LEU A 75 17.44 22.93 0.41
N GLU A 76 18.61 23.50 0.18
CA GLU A 76 19.22 23.60 -1.15
C GLU A 76 19.48 22.23 -1.78
N ARG A 77 20.05 21.29 -1.01
CA ARG A 77 20.27 19.91 -1.47
C ARG A 77 18.94 19.24 -1.84
N ARG A 78 17.89 19.48 -1.06
CA ARG A 78 16.57 18.91 -1.32
C ARG A 78 15.90 19.52 -2.55
N ILE A 79 15.93 20.84 -2.71
CA ILE A 79 15.38 21.50 -3.89
C ILE A 79 16.11 21.00 -5.14
N SER A 80 17.44 20.94 -5.08
CA SER A 80 18.27 20.42 -6.18
C SER A 80 17.94 18.97 -6.53
N SER A 81 17.75 18.11 -5.52
CA SER A 81 17.38 16.71 -5.77
C SER A 81 15.98 16.58 -6.36
N LEU A 82 15.01 17.36 -5.87
CA LEU A 82 13.64 17.39 -6.40
C LEU A 82 13.61 17.79 -7.87
N ILE A 83 14.26 18.89 -8.24
CA ILE A 83 14.27 19.36 -9.63
C ILE A 83 14.91 18.31 -10.55
N ARG A 84 15.96 17.63 -10.09
CA ARG A 84 16.71 16.67 -10.92
C ARG A 84 16.01 15.33 -11.07
N THR A 85 15.42 14.78 -10.01
CA THR A 85 14.98 13.37 -10.00
C THR A 85 13.47 13.18 -9.91
N PHE A 86 12.72 14.15 -9.39
CA PHE A 86 11.31 13.95 -9.06
C PHE A 86 10.45 13.75 -10.31
N THR A 87 10.72 14.51 -11.38
CA THR A 87 10.02 14.36 -12.66
C THR A 87 10.15 12.96 -13.22
N ASP A 88 11.36 12.40 -13.20
CA ASP A 88 11.61 11.03 -13.67
C ASP A 88 10.86 10.00 -12.82
N VAL A 89 10.86 10.18 -11.50
CA VAL A 89 10.12 9.32 -10.58
C VAL A 89 8.62 9.38 -10.87
N LEU A 90 8.05 10.56 -11.11
CA LEU A 90 6.63 10.69 -11.45
C LEU A 90 6.29 10.02 -12.78
N ILE A 91 7.15 10.15 -13.79
CA ILE A 91 6.96 9.49 -15.09
C ILE A 91 7.01 7.96 -14.93
N ILE A 92 8.03 7.45 -14.24
CA ILE A 92 8.22 6.01 -14.02
C ILE A 92 7.06 5.44 -13.20
N SER A 93 6.69 6.11 -12.10
CA SER A 93 5.59 5.66 -11.24
C SER A 93 4.26 5.67 -11.98
N SER A 94 3.99 6.68 -12.80
CA SER A 94 2.78 6.76 -13.63
C SER A 94 2.71 5.60 -14.62
N ARG A 95 3.81 5.31 -15.32
CA ARG A 95 3.90 4.15 -16.23
C ARG A 95 3.64 2.84 -15.48
N ASN A 96 4.28 2.66 -14.32
CA ASN A 96 4.10 1.45 -13.53
C ASN A 96 2.66 1.29 -13.02
N ILE A 97 1.99 2.38 -12.65
CA ILE A 97 0.56 2.37 -12.26
C ILE A 97 -0.29 1.88 -13.43
N THR A 98 -0.10 2.44 -14.62
CA THR A 98 -0.86 2.04 -15.81
C THR A 98 -0.70 0.55 -16.10
N SER A 99 0.54 0.05 -16.15
CA SER A 99 0.80 -1.38 -16.38
C SER A 99 0.22 -2.26 -15.27
N ALA A 100 0.33 -1.86 -13.99
CA ALA A 100 -0.24 -2.61 -12.88
C ALA A 100 -1.79 -2.65 -12.94
N GLN A 101 -2.42 -1.55 -13.35
CA GLN A 101 -3.87 -1.46 -13.51
C GLN A 101 -4.37 -2.33 -14.66
N GLU A 102 -3.65 -2.38 -15.78
CA GLU A 102 -3.96 -3.27 -16.91
C GLU A 102 -3.90 -4.74 -16.48
N LEU A 103 -2.82 -5.16 -15.83
CA LEU A 103 -2.69 -6.52 -15.30
C LEU A 103 -3.80 -6.86 -14.29
N GLN A 104 -4.13 -5.91 -13.41
CA GLN A 104 -5.22 -6.10 -12.46
C GLN A 104 -6.57 -6.25 -13.16
N LYS A 105 -6.83 -5.47 -14.20
CA LYS A 105 -8.06 -5.56 -15.00
C LYS A 105 -8.17 -6.91 -15.69
N GLU A 106 -7.11 -7.38 -16.35
CA GLU A 106 -7.10 -8.69 -17.00
C GLU A 106 -7.36 -9.81 -15.99
N ARG A 107 -6.66 -9.80 -14.84
CA ARG A 107 -6.91 -10.77 -13.77
C ARG A 107 -8.35 -10.76 -13.29
N GLN A 108 -8.95 -9.58 -13.12
CA GLN A 108 -10.36 -9.46 -12.73
C GLN A 108 -11.31 -10.00 -13.81
N LYS A 109 -11.03 -9.75 -15.10
CA LYS A 109 -11.82 -10.34 -16.19
C LYS A 109 -11.78 -11.87 -16.15
N TYR A 110 -10.62 -12.49 -15.94
CA TYR A 110 -10.51 -13.94 -15.82
C TYR A 110 -11.32 -14.48 -14.64
N LEU A 111 -11.25 -13.82 -13.47
CA LEU A 111 -12.02 -14.22 -12.29
C LEU A 111 -13.53 -14.00 -12.44
N ALA A 112 -13.94 -13.03 -13.27
CA ALA A 112 -15.35 -12.71 -13.50
C ALA A 112 -16.02 -13.61 -14.55
N LYS A 113 -15.24 -14.36 -15.35
CA LYS A 113 -15.80 -15.33 -16.29
C LYS A 113 -16.29 -16.55 -15.51
N ALA A 114 -17.59 -16.83 -15.61
CA ALA A 114 -18.14 -18.09 -15.15
C ALA A 114 -17.53 -19.23 -15.99
N HIS A 115 -17.01 -20.25 -15.32
CA HIS A 115 -16.60 -21.48 -15.98
C HIS A 115 -17.84 -22.36 -16.14
N GLU A 116 -18.11 -22.82 -17.36
CA GLU A 116 -19.14 -23.83 -17.59
C GLU A 116 -18.56 -25.19 -17.16
N TYR A 117 -19.29 -25.91 -16.32
CA TYR A 117 -18.90 -27.23 -15.80
C TYR A 117 -19.74 -28.30 -16.48
N HIS A 118 -19.13 -29.45 -16.75
CA HIS A 118 -19.79 -30.63 -17.31
C HIS A 118 -19.80 -31.79 -16.31
N GLU A 119 -20.67 -32.77 -16.55
CA GLU A 119 -20.75 -33.97 -15.71
C GLU A 119 -19.41 -34.72 -15.72
N ASN A 120 -18.93 -35.08 -14.51
CA ASN A 120 -17.61 -35.69 -14.22
C ASN A 120 -16.41 -34.74 -14.12
N ASP A 121 -16.61 -33.42 -14.22
CA ASP A 121 -15.52 -32.48 -13.93
C ASP A 121 -15.13 -32.50 -12.44
N ILE A 122 -13.82 -32.56 -12.18
CA ILE A 122 -13.29 -32.48 -10.82
C ILE A 122 -13.22 -31.01 -10.43
N VAL A 123 -14.03 -30.62 -9.44
CA VAL A 123 -14.08 -29.26 -8.91
C VAL A 123 -13.50 -29.18 -7.50
N LEU A 124 -12.89 -28.04 -7.17
CA LEU A 124 -12.39 -27.80 -5.82
C LEU A 124 -13.56 -27.65 -4.84
N LEU A 125 -13.63 -28.54 -3.85
CA LEU A 125 -14.60 -28.43 -2.76
C LEU A 125 -14.18 -27.31 -1.80
N TYR A 126 -14.96 -26.23 -1.77
CA TYR A 126 -14.75 -25.14 -0.83
C TYR A 126 -15.27 -25.51 0.57
N ASN A 127 -14.35 -25.81 1.50
CA ASN A 127 -14.69 -26.08 2.90
C ASN A 127 -14.62 -24.80 3.75
N SER A 128 -15.78 -24.16 3.98
CA SER A 128 -15.90 -22.92 4.74
C SER A 128 -15.55 -23.08 6.24
N ALA A 129 -15.71 -24.28 6.81
CA ALA A 129 -15.48 -24.54 8.24
C ALA A 129 -14.00 -24.47 8.66
N LYS A 130 -13.06 -24.65 7.72
CA LYS A 130 -11.61 -24.51 7.99
C LYS A 130 -11.10 -23.07 7.83
N ARG A 131 -11.94 -22.11 7.46
CA ARG A 131 -11.52 -20.73 7.18
C ARG A 131 -11.56 -19.89 8.46
N GLN A 132 -10.39 -19.49 8.97
CA GLN A 132 -10.32 -18.43 9.99
C GLN A 132 -10.70 -17.09 9.36
N VAL A 133 -11.95 -16.69 9.50
CA VAL A 133 -12.44 -15.39 9.02
C VAL A 133 -12.12 -14.33 10.06
N HIS A 134 -11.22 -13.41 9.73
CA HIS A 134 -10.93 -12.23 10.55
C HIS A 134 -11.91 -11.11 10.19
N GLY A 135 -12.70 -10.64 11.16
CA GLY A 135 -13.61 -9.50 11.02
C GLY A 135 -14.77 -9.75 10.04
N GLN A 136 -15.91 -10.22 10.54
CA GLN A 136 -17.10 -10.56 9.73
C GLN A 136 -17.66 -9.36 8.94
N LYS A 137 -17.41 -8.13 9.41
CA LYS A 137 -17.94 -6.88 8.84
C LYS A 137 -17.41 -6.52 7.45
N PHE A 138 -16.21 -7.00 7.07
CA PHE A 138 -15.56 -6.66 5.79
C PHE A 138 -15.60 -7.78 4.75
N ASN A 139 -16.43 -8.80 4.95
CA ASN A 139 -16.62 -9.83 3.94
C ASN A 139 -17.32 -9.24 2.70
N PRO A 140 -16.86 -9.57 1.49
CA PRO A 140 -17.63 -9.28 0.29
C PRO A 140 -18.99 -9.99 0.36
N LYS A 141 -20.06 -9.28 0.01
CA LYS A 141 -21.40 -9.85 -0.19
C LYS A 141 -21.43 -10.71 -1.43
#